data_AF-A0AAD6SB97-F1
#
_entry.id   AF-A0AAD6SB97-F1
#
_cell.length_a   1.000
_cell.length_b   1.000
_cell.length_c   1.000
_cell.angle_alpha   90.00
_cell.angle_beta   90.00
_cell.angle_gamma   90.00
#
_symmetry.space_group_name_H-M   'P 1'
#
loop_
_entity.id
_entity.type
_entity.pdbx_description
1 polymer ?
#
loop_
_entity_poly.entity_id
_entity_poly.type
_entity_poly.pdbx_seq_one_letter_code
_entity_poly.pdbx_strand_id
1 'polypeptide(L)'
;MRRTVIDYVICSKSLFDDIESFTVCNRVPGYDHAATILRIKLNFVAQTSLSVNPRKKRKIDFTLPDDTELDKLFIATLAAGKDEQKKLLNLYGAVTSTTARVKVTIHGVCINAGKNSASAAAATYWGPEARLNSGRRVHGSQTSARAELLAVILALEKCPAFKSMEISTRSEYAIRSVVYYAAHNEACGWRCANGDLLKILIGLIKSRTAPVHFSHIK
;
A
#
# COMPACT_ATOMS: atom_id res chain seq x y z
N MET A 1 -31.07 -12.01 2.94
CA MET A 1 -30.74 -11.27 1.70
C MET A 1 -29.87 -12.15 0.82
N ARG A 2 -30.33 -12.54 -0.37
CA ARG A 2 -29.46 -13.18 -1.37
C ARG A 2 -28.54 -12.09 -1.93
N ARG A 3 -27.23 -12.30 -1.84
CA ARG A 3 -26.23 -11.42 -2.48
C ARG A 3 -25.89 -12.04 -3.83
N THR A 4 -25.98 -11.24 -4.88
CA THR A 4 -25.55 -11.64 -6.23
C THR A 4 -24.14 -11.12 -6.45
N VAL A 5 -23.24 -12.00 -6.90
CA VAL A 5 -21.86 -11.66 -7.26
C VAL A 5 -21.74 -11.74 -8.78
N ILE A 6 -21.12 -10.72 -9.40
CA ILE A 6 -20.90 -10.64 -10.84
C ILE A 6 -19.39 -10.58 -11.08
N ASP A 7 -18.87 -11.57 -11.81
CA ASP A 7 -17.49 -11.61 -12.29
C ASP A 7 -17.45 -11.12 -13.75
N TYR A 8 -16.50 -10.25 -14.09
CA TYR A 8 -16.40 -9.67 -15.42
C TYR A 8 -14.94 -9.47 -15.85
N VAL A 9 -14.71 -9.44 -17.16
CA VAL A 9 -13.42 -9.05 -17.77
C VAL A 9 -13.68 -7.92 -18.77
N ILE A 10 -12.82 -6.92 -18.78
CA ILE A 10 -12.91 -5.77 -19.69
C ILE A 10 -11.73 -5.82 -20.67
N CYS A 11 -12.03 -5.63 -21.95
CA CYS A 11 -11.03 -5.41 -22.99
C CYS A 11 -11.41 -4.21 -23.87
N SER A 12 -10.44 -3.64 -24.58
CA SER A 12 -10.72 -2.56 -25.53
C SER A 12 -11.49 -3.11 -26.72
N LYS A 13 -12.44 -2.33 -27.26
CA LYS A 13 -13.23 -2.72 -28.45
C LYS A 13 -12.35 -3.13 -29.64
N SER A 14 -11.17 -2.52 -29.77
CA SER A 14 -10.19 -2.85 -30.81
C SER A 14 -9.60 -4.25 -30.71
N LEU A 15 -9.73 -4.92 -29.56
CA LEU A 15 -9.20 -6.27 -29.30
C LEU A 15 -10.29 -7.33 -29.40
N PHE A 16 -11.53 -6.96 -29.73
CA PHE A 16 -12.68 -7.87 -29.65
C PHE A 16 -12.57 -9.01 -30.66
N ASP A 17 -12.11 -8.69 -31.87
CA ASP A 17 -11.88 -9.68 -32.94
C ASP A 17 -10.67 -10.58 -32.67
N ASP A 18 -9.80 -10.16 -31.75
CA ASP A 18 -8.60 -10.90 -31.34
C ASP A 18 -8.84 -11.82 -30.12
N ILE A 19 -10.05 -11.84 -29.56
CA ILE A 19 -10.38 -12.72 -28.42
C ILE A 19 -10.41 -14.17 -28.90
N GLU A 20 -9.49 -14.99 -28.38
CA GLU A 20 -9.44 -16.43 -28.68
C GLU A 20 -10.42 -17.23 -27.83
N SER A 21 -10.56 -16.86 -26.54
CA SER A 21 -11.42 -17.59 -25.62
C SER A 21 -11.73 -16.79 -24.36
N PHE A 22 -12.91 -17.01 -23.79
CA PHE A 22 -13.28 -16.58 -22.45
C PHE A 22 -13.74 -17.79 -21.62
N THR A 23 -13.18 -17.98 -20.43
CA THR A 23 -13.48 -19.13 -19.57
C THR A 23 -13.71 -18.70 -18.13
N VAL A 24 -14.80 -19.15 -17.54
CA VAL A 24 -15.09 -19.02 -16.11
C VAL A 24 -14.69 -20.32 -15.43
N CYS A 25 -13.75 -20.26 -14.50
CA CYS A 25 -13.27 -21.40 -13.74
C CYS A 25 -14.30 -21.82 -12.69
N ASN A 26 -14.19 -23.08 -12.23
CA ASN A 26 -14.99 -23.56 -11.12
C ASN A 26 -14.72 -22.74 -9.86
N ARG A 27 -15.81 -22.47 -9.12
CA ARG A 27 -15.77 -21.74 -7.86
C ARG A 27 -14.99 -22.53 -6.81
N VAL A 28 -14.06 -21.88 -6.14
CA VAL A 28 -13.30 -22.47 -5.03
C VAL A 28 -14.14 -22.40 -3.76
N PRO A 29 -14.27 -23.50 -2.99
CA PRO A 29 -14.97 -23.47 -1.70
C PRO A 29 -14.42 -22.37 -0.78
N GLY A 30 -15.31 -21.57 -0.20
CA GLY A 30 -14.94 -20.45 0.68
C GLY A 30 -14.77 -19.09 0.00
N TYR A 31 -14.83 -19.03 -1.34
CA TYR A 31 -14.84 -17.77 -2.10
C TYR A 31 -16.21 -17.56 -2.75
N ASP A 32 -16.62 -16.31 -2.92
CA ASP A 32 -17.86 -15.91 -3.60
C ASP A 32 -17.69 -15.51 -5.06
N HIS A 33 -16.44 -15.47 -5.54
CA HIS A 33 -16.04 -15.22 -6.92
C HIS A 33 -15.57 -16.50 -7.64
N ALA A 34 -15.72 -16.52 -8.97
CA ALA A 34 -15.10 -17.48 -9.87
C ALA A 34 -13.95 -16.81 -10.64
N ALA A 35 -12.84 -17.52 -10.83
CA ALA A 35 -11.75 -16.97 -11.65
C ALA A 35 -12.18 -16.89 -13.12
N THR A 36 -11.89 -15.78 -13.79
CA THR A 36 -12.20 -15.58 -15.21
C THR A 36 -10.92 -15.44 -16.02
N ILE A 37 -10.84 -16.15 -17.15
CA ILE A 37 -9.68 -16.19 -18.04
C ILE A 37 -10.11 -15.67 -19.41
N LEU A 38 -9.49 -14.59 -19.89
CA LEU A 38 -9.64 -14.09 -21.25
C LEU A 38 -8.31 -14.28 -22.00
N ARG A 39 -8.35 -14.97 -23.14
CA ARG A 39 -7.20 -15.12 -24.05
C ARG A 39 -7.40 -14.24 -25.26
N ILE A 40 -6.38 -13.48 -25.61
CA ILE A 40 -6.39 -12.54 -26.73
C ILE A 40 -5.13 -12.78 -27.56
N LYS A 41 -5.29 -12.93 -28.86
CA LYS A 41 -4.20 -13.08 -29.82
C LYS A 41 -3.65 -11.71 -30.19
N LEU A 42 -2.44 -11.40 -29.74
CA LEU A 42 -1.80 -10.14 -30.11
C LEU A 42 -0.88 -10.35 -31.31
N ASN A 43 -1.26 -9.79 -32.47
CA ASN A 43 -0.36 -9.71 -33.62
C ASN A 43 0.59 -8.52 -33.45
N PHE A 44 1.71 -8.73 -32.76
CA PHE A 44 2.72 -7.69 -32.61
C PHE A 44 3.66 -7.67 -33.83
N VAL A 45 3.55 -6.63 -34.66
CA VAL A 45 4.63 -6.27 -35.58
C VAL A 45 5.65 -5.49 -34.75
N ALA A 46 6.84 -6.07 -34.55
CA ALA A 46 7.93 -5.40 -33.86
C ALA A 46 8.37 -4.17 -34.66
N GLN A 47 7.82 -3.00 -34.32
CA GLN A 47 8.36 -1.74 -34.78
C GLN A 47 9.61 -1.44 -33.96
N THR A 48 10.77 -1.49 -34.63
CA THR A 48 12.03 -0.92 -34.16
C THR A 48 11.82 0.54 -33.78
N SER A 49 11.92 0.81 -32.48
CA SER A 49 12.11 2.10 -31.81
C SER A 49 11.87 3.37 -32.64
N LEU A 50 10.71 3.99 -32.44
CA LEU A 50 10.53 5.42 -32.70
C LEU A 50 10.63 6.18 -31.38
N SER A 51 11.52 7.18 -31.36
CA SER A 51 11.71 8.11 -30.24
C SER A 51 10.39 8.79 -29.89
N VAL A 52 9.82 8.46 -28.74
CA VAL A 52 8.60 9.10 -28.26
C VAL A 52 8.97 10.42 -27.60
N ASN A 53 8.93 11.50 -28.38
CA ASN A 53 8.69 12.83 -27.80
C ASN A 53 7.32 12.78 -27.08
N PRO A 54 7.22 13.18 -25.80
CA PRO A 54 5.97 13.10 -25.05
C PRO A 54 5.03 14.18 -25.59
N ARG A 55 4.29 13.88 -26.67
CA ARG A 55 3.10 14.64 -27.02
C ARG A 55 2.18 14.57 -25.81
N LYS A 56 1.90 15.72 -25.17
CA LYS A 56 0.84 15.86 -24.18
C LYS A 56 -0.42 15.21 -24.77
N LYS A 57 -0.75 13.99 -24.34
CA LYS A 57 -2.01 13.34 -24.71
C LYS A 57 -3.10 14.29 -24.22
N ARG A 58 -3.75 14.97 -25.15
CA ARG A 58 -4.92 15.78 -24.87
C ARG A 58 -5.92 14.82 -24.24
N LYS A 59 -6.18 14.98 -22.93
CA LYS A 59 -7.22 14.19 -22.26
C LYS A 59 -8.51 14.48 -23.00
N ILE A 60 -9.00 13.50 -23.74
CA ILE A 60 -10.36 13.53 -24.24
C ILE A 60 -11.19 13.29 -22.98
N ASP A 61 -11.86 14.32 -22.50
CA ASP A 61 -12.87 14.16 -21.45
C ASP A 61 -14.04 13.41 -22.10
N PHE A 62 -14.04 12.09 -21.94
CA PHE A 62 -15.20 11.28 -22.24
C PHE A 62 -16.23 11.52 -21.13
N THR A 63 -17.35 12.15 -21.46
CA THR A 63 -18.54 12.12 -20.63
C THR A 63 -19.11 10.71 -20.67
N LEU A 64 -19.09 10.04 -19.52
CA LEU A 64 -19.75 8.74 -19.39
C LEU A 64 -21.27 8.95 -19.47
N PRO A 65 -22.01 8.07 -20.15
CA PRO A 65 -23.48 8.08 -20.09
C PRO A 65 -23.93 7.98 -18.64
N ASP A 66 -25.02 8.66 -18.26
CA ASP A 66 -25.64 8.61 -16.93
C ASP A 66 -27.13 8.21 -16.99
N ASP A 67 -27.52 7.63 -18.13
CA ASP A 67 -28.91 7.31 -18.48
C ASP A 67 -29.53 6.25 -17.56
N THR A 68 -28.73 5.29 -17.07
CA THR A 68 -29.20 4.21 -16.21
C THR A 68 -28.70 4.33 -14.77
N GLU A 69 -29.41 3.70 -13.83
CA GLU A 69 -28.95 3.59 -12.43
C GLU A 69 -27.60 2.86 -12.32
N LEU A 70 -27.31 1.91 -13.22
CA LEU A 70 -26.02 1.23 -13.27
C LEU A 70 -24.90 2.21 -13.68
N ASP A 71 -25.17 3.07 -14.66
CA ASP A 71 -24.21 4.08 -15.12
C ASP A 71 -23.90 5.09 -14.02
N LYS A 72 -24.93 5.54 -13.29
CA LYS A 72 -24.76 6.43 -12.13
C LYS A 72 -23.92 5.78 -11.03
N LEU A 73 -24.16 4.51 -10.72
CA LEU A 73 -23.35 3.75 -9.76
C LEU A 73 -21.90 3.60 -10.23
N PHE A 74 -21.68 3.36 -11.53
CA PHE A 74 -20.35 3.27 -12.12
C PHE A 74 -19.60 4.61 -12.04
N ILE A 75 -20.26 5.72 -12.43
CA ILE A 75 -19.72 7.08 -12.32
C ILE A 75 -19.37 7.40 -10.86
N ALA A 76 -20.28 7.13 -9.92
CA ALA A 76 -20.06 7.34 -8.50
C ALA A 76 -18.86 6.52 -7.98
N THR A 77 -18.71 5.27 -8.43
CA THR A 77 -17.57 4.41 -8.08
C THR A 77 -16.26 4.97 -8.63
N LEU A 78 -16.23 5.42 -9.88
CA LEU A 78 -15.06 6.05 -10.49
C LEU A 78 -14.68 7.37 -9.79
N ALA A 79 -15.68 8.17 -9.41
CA ALA A 79 -15.47 9.40 -8.65
C ALA A 79 -14.90 9.13 -7.26
N ALA A 80 -15.43 8.12 -6.56
CA ALA A 80 -14.91 7.68 -5.26
C ALA A 80 -13.47 7.19 -5.34
N GLY A 81 -13.11 6.42 -6.38
CA GLY A 81 -11.73 5.96 -6.60
C GLY A 81 -10.74 7.09 -6.87
N LYS A 82 -11.15 8.15 -7.59
CA LYS A 82 -10.33 9.36 -7.78
C LYS A 82 -10.09 10.10 -6.46
N ASP A 83 -11.10 10.16 -5.59
CA ASP A 83 -10.98 10.75 -4.26
C ASP A 83 -10.06 9.92 -3.35
N GLU A 84 -10.13 8.59 -3.43
CA GLU A 84 -9.24 7.70 -2.68
C GLU A 84 -7.77 7.90 -3.05
N GLN A 85 -7.43 7.96 -4.34
CA GLN A 85 -6.07 8.23 -4.79
C GLN A 85 -5.55 9.58 -4.28
N LYS A 86 -6.40 10.62 -4.32
CA LYS A 86 -6.06 11.95 -3.79
C LYS A 86 -5.86 11.92 -2.28
N LYS A 87 -6.69 11.18 -1.54
CA LYS A 87 -6.56 10.97 -0.09
C LYS A 87 -5.27 10.25 0.25
N LEU A 88 -4.94 9.16 -0.46
CA LEU A 88 -3.69 8.42 -0.27
C LEU A 88 -2.47 9.29 -0.58
N LEU A 89 -2.52 10.09 -1.65
CA LEU A 89 -1.46 11.05 -1.98
C LEU A 89 -1.29 12.13 -0.91
N ASN A 90 -2.39 12.64 -0.36
CA ASN A 90 -2.36 13.59 0.75
C ASN A 90 -1.80 12.97 2.03
N LEU A 91 -2.10 11.69 2.30
CA LEU A 91 -1.67 10.98 3.49
C LEU A 91 -0.19 10.58 3.44
N TYR A 92 0.23 9.92 2.36
CA TYR A 92 1.57 9.31 2.23
C TYR A 92 2.54 10.11 1.37
N GLY A 93 2.12 11.18 0.71
CA GLY A 93 2.97 11.97 -0.18
C GLY A 93 3.21 11.33 -1.55
N ALA A 94 3.87 12.09 -2.42
CA ALA A 94 4.18 11.66 -3.78
C ALA A 94 5.51 10.90 -3.84
N VAL A 95 5.51 9.76 -4.53
CA VAL A 95 6.74 9.05 -4.88
C VAL A 95 7.24 9.57 -6.23
N THR A 96 8.46 10.10 -6.25
CA THR A 96 9.09 10.67 -7.46
C THR A 96 10.34 9.92 -7.90
N SER A 97 10.86 9.00 -7.06
CA SER A 97 12.04 8.21 -7.37
C SER A 97 11.89 6.77 -6.86
N THR A 98 12.39 5.82 -7.64
CA THR A 98 12.45 4.41 -7.25
C THR A 98 13.88 3.92 -7.45
N THR A 99 14.53 3.51 -6.36
CA THR A 99 15.88 2.93 -6.34
C THR A 99 15.82 1.44 -6.00
N ALA A 100 16.97 0.76 -6.05
CA ALA A 100 17.15 -0.53 -5.38
C ALA A 100 16.74 -0.42 -3.90
N ARG A 101 16.00 -1.43 -3.41
CA ARG A 101 15.43 -1.44 -2.06
C ARG A 101 16.49 -1.72 -1.02
N VAL A 102 16.60 -0.83 -0.04
CA VAL A 102 17.35 -1.09 1.18
C VAL A 102 16.45 -1.89 2.11
N LYS A 103 16.90 -3.08 2.51
CA LYS A 103 16.15 -3.97 3.41
C LYS A 103 16.54 -3.71 4.86
N VAL A 104 15.54 -3.68 5.73
CA VAL A 104 15.71 -3.59 7.18
C VAL A 104 14.70 -4.48 7.86
N THR A 105 15.15 -5.26 8.84
CA THR A 105 14.27 -6.00 9.75
C THR A 105 14.10 -5.18 11.01
N ILE A 106 12.86 -4.99 11.45
CA ILE A 106 12.56 -4.32 12.71
C ILE A 106 12.05 -5.31 13.75
N HIS A 107 12.21 -4.96 15.02
CA HIS A 107 11.56 -5.68 16.10
C HIS A 107 11.29 -4.78 17.30
N GLY A 108 10.12 -4.95 17.91
CA GLY A 108 9.74 -4.34 19.17
C GLY A 108 9.46 -5.40 20.23
N VAL A 109 10.04 -5.23 21.41
CA VAL A 109 9.85 -6.12 22.55
C VAL A 109 9.38 -5.34 23.76
N CYS A 110 8.58 -5.98 24.61
CA CYS A 110 8.25 -5.50 25.95
C CYS A 110 8.38 -6.66 26.95
N ILE A 111 9.19 -6.44 27.98
CA ILE A 111 9.27 -7.34 29.13
C ILE A 111 8.28 -6.90 30.20
N ASN A 112 7.77 -7.84 31.00
CA ASN A 112 6.79 -7.57 32.07
C ASN A 112 5.53 -6.83 31.57
N ALA A 113 5.07 -7.13 30.36
CA ALA A 113 3.91 -6.47 29.77
C ALA A 113 2.67 -6.55 30.70
N GLY A 114 1.96 -5.43 30.84
CA GLY A 114 0.79 -5.31 31.72
C GLY A 114 1.11 -5.10 33.20
N LYS A 115 2.39 -5.06 33.59
CA LYS A 115 2.83 -4.79 34.97
C LYS A 115 3.42 -3.39 35.09
N ASN A 116 3.47 -2.86 36.32
CA ASN A 116 4.13 -1.57 36.60
C ASN A 116 5.63 -1.58 36.29
N SER A 117 6.25 -2.76 36.24
CA SER A 117 7.65 -2.98 35.85
C SER A 117 7.84 -3.23 34.35
N ALA A 118 6.83 -2.95 33.52
CA ALA A 118 6.92 -3.10 32.07
C ALA A 118 8.06 -2.23 31.51
N SER A 119 8.84 -2.79 30.59
CA SER A 119 9.88 -2.04 29.88
C SER A 119 9.95 -2.50 28.44
N ALA A 120 9.86 -1.55 27.51
CA ALA A 120 9.80 -1.82 26.09
C ALA A 120 10.98 -1.19 25.34
N ALA A 121 11.43 -1.88 24.29
CA ALA A 121 12.55 -1.46 23.45
C ALA A 121 12.27 -1.80 21.99
N ALA A 122 12.75 -0.92 21.11
CA ALA A 122 12.65 -1.02 19.66
C ALA A 122 14.04 -1.23 19.06
N ALA A 123 14.14 -2.01 17.99
CA ALA A 123 15.41 -2.26 17.31
C ALA A 123 15.25 -2.34 15.78
N THR A 124 16.32 -1.97 15.08
CA THR A 124 16.45 -2.08 13.62
C THR A 124 17.71 -2.85 13.27
N TYR A 125 17.58 -3.83 12.38
CA TYR A 125 18.67 -4.67 11.88
C TYR A 125 18.79 -4.54 10.36
N TRP A 126 19.96 -4.11 9.90
CA TRP A 126 20.28 -3.82 8.49
C TRP A 126 21.25 -4.84 7.89
N GLY A 127 21.69 -5.81 8.68
CA GLY A 127 22.68 -6.81 8.31
C GLY A 127 23.77 -6.99 9.36
N PRO A 128 24.61 -8.02 9.24
CA PRO A 128 25.74 -8.24 10.14
C PRO A 128 26.66 -7.01 10.13
N GLU A 129 27.06 -6.55 11.33
CA GLU A 129 28.00 -5.43 11.53
C GLU A 129 27.61 -4.09 10.88
N ALA A 130 26.37 -3.97 10.38
CA ALA A 130 25.91 -2.77 9.75
C ALA A 130 25.88 -1.62 10.77
N ARG A 131 26.58 -0.52 10.47
CA ARG A 131 26.63 0.69 11.34
C ARG A 131 25.26 1.33 11.59
N LEU A 132 24.27 0.98 10.79
CA LEU A 132 22.88 1.44 10.93
C LEU A 132 22.09 0.63 11.96
N ASN A 133 22.60 -0.53 12.41
CA ASN A 133 21.98 -1.31 13.48
C ASN A 133 21.82 -0.44 14.72
N SER A 134 20.61 -0.44 15.29
CA SER A 134 20.29 0.46 16.39
C SER A 134 19.18 -0.10 17.27
N GLY A 135 19.20 0.29 18.54
CA GLY A 135 18.16 0.01 19.51
C GLY A 135 17.82 1.26 20.31
N ARG A 136 16.56 1.44 20.69
CA ARG A 136 16.10 2.57 21.50
C ARG A 136 15.04 2.12 22.50
N ARG A 137 15.14 2.62 23.74
CA ARG A 137 14.09 2.42 24.74
C ARG A 137 12.83 3.18 24.33
N VAL A 138 11.66 2.57 24.55
CA VAL A 138 10.37 3.19 24.28
C VAL A 138 10.08 4.23 25.36
N HIS A 139 9.64 5.42 24.96
CA HIS A 139 9.11 6.44 25.87
C HIS A 139 7.59 6.33 25.98
N GLY A 140 7.02 6.71 27.13
CA GLY A 140 5.59 6.60 27.39
C GLY A 140 5.15 5.15 27.69
N SER A 141 4.00 4.74 27.16
CA SER A 141 3.41 3.42 27.43
C SER A 141 4.35 2.28 27.03
N GLN A 142 4.70 1.41 27.97
CA GLN A 142 5.65 0.31 27.73
C GLN A 142 4.91 -0.91 27.15
N THR A 143 4.72 -0.94 25.83
CA THR A 143 4.05 -2.05 25.12
C THR A 143 4.82 -2.50 23.89
N SER A 144 4.68 -3.77 23.51
CA SER A 144 5.31 -4.31 22.29
C SER A 144 4.77 -3.61 21.03
N ALA A 145 3.47 -3.30 21.00
CA ALA A 145 2.82 -2.56 19.92
C ALA A 145 3.47 -1.19 19.70
N ARG A 146 3.71 -0.44 20.78
CA ARG A 146 4.40 0.86 20.71
C ARG A 146 5.87 0.71 20.31
N ALA A 147 6.54 -0.34 20.80
CA ALA A 147 7.91 -0.66 20.43
C ALA A 147 8.07 -0.95 18.93
N GLU A 148 7.16 -1.72 18.34
CA GLU A 148 7.18 -2.02 16.91
C GLU A 148 6.98 -0.74 16.07
N LEU A 149 6.05 0.15 16.46
CA LEU A 149 5.87 1.44 15.76
C LEU A 149 7.10 2.35 15.90
N LEU A 150 7.73 2.39 17.07
CA LEU A 150 8.98 3.11 17.25
C LEU A 150 10.10 2.52 16.38
N ALA A 151 10.14 1.19 16.21
CA ALA A 151 11.14 0.55 15.36
C ALA A 151 10.95 0.93 13.87
N VAL A 152 9.71 1.10 13.39
CA VAL A 152 9.45 1.67 12.06
C VAL A 152 9.98 3.10 11.95
N ILE A 153 9.75 3.94 12.96
CA ILE A 153 10.27 5.33 12.98
C ILE A 153 11.80 5.32 12.91
N LEU A 154 12.47 4.50 13.72
CA LEU A 154 13.94 4.37 13.69
C LEU A 154 14.44 3.96 12.30
N ALA A 155 13.76 3.02 11.63
CA ALA A 155 14.11 2.61 10.29
C ALA A 155 14.01 3.78 9.30
N LEU A 156 12.89 4.51 9.34
CA LEU A 156 12.64 5.67 8.48
C LEU A 156 13.63 6.81 8.71
N GLU A 157 14.02 7.09 9.96
CA GLU A 157 15.03 8.09 10.33
C GLU A 157 16.42 7.76 9.77
N LYS A 158 16.78 6.46 9.73
CA LYS A 158 18.11 6.00 9.32
C LYS A 158 18.26 5.85 7.81
N CYS A 159 17.20 5.54 7.09
CA CYS A 159 17.26 5.41 5.64
C CYS A 159 17.09 6.77 4.96
N PRO A 160 18.00 7.17 4.07
CA PRO A 160 17.83 8.39 3.28
C PRO A 160 16.48 8.45 2.57
N ALA A 161 15.81 9.59 2.63
CA ALA A 161 14.44 9.78 2.16
C ALA A 161 14.24 9.51 0.64
N PHE A 162 15.32 9.58 -0.13
CA PHE A 162 15.36 9.34 -1.57
C PHE A 162 15.67 7.89 -1.96
N LYS A 163 15.87 6.98 -0.99
CA LYS A 163 16.06 5.54 -1.27
C LYS A 163 14.79 4.75 -1.00
N SER A 164 14.45 3.86 -1.93
CA SER A 164 13.42 2.84 -1.73
C SER A 164 13.80 1.96 -0.54
N MET A 165 12.82 1.66 0.31
CA MET A 165 13.01 0.86 1.52
C MET A 165 12.03 -0.31 1.54
N GLU A 166 12.47 -1.41 2.14
CA GLU A 166 11.64 -2.53 2.56
C GLU A 166 11.83 -2.79 4.06
N ILE A 167 10.75 -2.64 4.83
CA ILE A 167 10.70 -2.90 6.27
C ILE A 167 10.07 -4.28 6.47
N SER A 168 10.86 -5.21 7.01
CA SER A 168 10.40 -6.54 7.40
C SER A 168 10.06 -6.58 8.89
N THR A 169 8.88 -7.07 9.24
CA THR A 169 8.45 -7.25 10.65
C THR A 169 7.54 -8.45 10.81
N ARG A 170 7.55 -9.08 11.98
CA ARG A 170 6.55 -10.09 12.37
C ARG A 170 5.25 -9.47 12.89
N SER A 171 5.25 -8.16 13.15
CA SER A 171 4.12 -7.44 13.72
C SER A 171 3.10 -7.06 12.64
N GLU A 172 2.05 -7.88 12.50
CA GLU A 172 0.88 -7.50 11.69
C GLU A 172 0.27 -6.19 12.18
N TYR A 173 0.30 -5.95 13.50
CA TYR A 173 -0.18 -4.69 14.08
C TYR A 173 0.53 -3.48 13.48
N ALA A 174 1.86 -3.52 13.36
CA ALA A 174 2.62 -2.40 12.80
C ALA A 174 2.25 -2.16 11.33
N ILE A 175 2.21 -3.22 10.53
CA ILE A 175 1.84 -3.13 9.10
C ILE A 175 0.43 -2.57 8.96
N ARG A 176 -0.55 -3.13 9.70
CA ARG A 176 -1.94 -2.71 9.57
C ARG A 176 -2.19 -1.29 10.05
N SER A 177 -1.51 -0.88 11.13
CA SER A 177 -1.61 0.48 11.67
C SER A 177 -1.12 1.53 10.67
N VAL A 178 -0.05 1.21 9.92
CA VAL A 178 0.49 2.10 8.91
C VAL A 178 -0.31 2.03 7.62
N VAL A 179 -0.64 0.84 7.11
CA VAL A 179 -1.17 0.66 5.75
C VAL A 179 -2.69 0.81 5.69
N TYR A 180 -3.43 0.20 6.63
CA TYR A 180 -4.90 0.14 6.55
C TYR A 180 -5.60 1.16 7.45
N TYR A 181 -5.02 1.45 8.62
CA TYR A 181 -5.69 2.29 9.63
C TYR A 181 -5.29 3.76 9.55
N ALA A 182 -4.19 4.09 8.89
CA ALA A 182 -3.65 5.46 8.87
C ALA A 182 -4.64 6.48 8.30
N ALA A 183 -5.36 6.15 7.21
CA ALA A 183 -6.32 7.07 6.59
C ALA A 183 -7.48 7.41 7.55
N HIS A 184 -8.04 6.40 8.21
CA HIS A 184 -9.09 6.61 9.21
C HIS A 184 -8.56 7.39 10.42
N ASN A 185 -7.39 7.01 10.93
CA ASN A 185 -6.78 7.66 12.09
C ASN A 185 -6.44 9.14 11.81
N GLU A 186 -5.95 9.48 10.61
CA GLU A 186 -5.72 10.86 10.20
C GLU A 186 -7.03 11.66 10.21
N ALA A 187 -8.10 11.12 9.60
CA ALA A 187 -9.42 11.76 9.59
C ALA A 187 -9.98 11.98 11.00
N CYS A 188 -9.65 11.10 11.94
CA CYS A 188 -10.00 11.24 13.35
C CYS A 188 -9.03 12.11 14.18
N GLY A 189 -8.04 12.75 13.55
CA GLY A 189 -7.06 13.62 14.20
C GLY A 189 -6.04 12.87 15.05
N TRP A 190 -5.72 11.62 14.68
CA TRP A 190 -4.81 10.71 15.41
C TRP A 190 -5.23 10.39 16.84
N ARG A 191 -6.53 10.50 17.15
CA ARG A 191 -7.11 10.15 18.45
C ARG A 191 -7.31 8.63 18.57
N CYS A 192 -6.19 7.90 18.63
CA CYS A 192 -6.17 6.44 18.76
C CYS A 192 -4.95 5.99 19.58
N ALA A 193 -4.90 4.70 19.93
CA ALA A 193 -3.76 4.12 20.62
C ALA A 193 -2.47 4.30 19.80
N ASN A 194 -1.42 4.84 20.43
CA ASN A 194 -0.15 5.19 19.79
C ASN A 194 -0.28 6.20 18.63
N GLY A 195 -1.36 6.99 18.60
CA GLY A 195 -1.60 8.01 17.57
C GLY A 195 -0.50 9.06 17.47
N ASP A 196 0.20 9.33 18.58
CA ASP A 196 1.39 10.19 18.64
C ASP A 196 2.52 9.67 17.74
N LEU A 197 2.85 8.37 17.83
CA LEU A 197 3.86 7.74 16.99
C LEU A 197 3.38 7.58 15.55
N LEU A 198 2.12 7.22 15.34
CA LEU A 198 1.57 7.07 13.99
C LEU A 198 1.61 8.39 13.21
N LYS A 199 1.28 9.51 13.86
CA LYS A 199 1.39 10.84 13.25
C LYS A 199 2.82 11.16 12.80
N ILE A 200 3.82 10.86 13.65
CA ILE A 200 5.24 11.07 13.31
C ILE A 200 5.66 10.16 12.16
N LEU A 201 5.34 8.87 12.24
CA LEU A 201 5.67 7.86 11.26
C LEU A 201 5.11 8.22 9.87
N ILE A 202 3.82 8.58 9.80
CA ILE A 202 3.18 8.96 8.55
C ILE A 202 3.76 10.28 8.02
N GLY A 203 4.09 11.23 8.89
CA GLY A 203 4.82 12.44 8.52
C GLY A 203 6.19 12.13 7.89
N LEU A 204 6.93 11.18 8.45
CA LEU A 204 8.19 10.71 7.88
C LEU A 204 7.97 10.08 6.51
N ILE A 205 7.01 9.16 6.36
CA ILE A 205 6.68 8.56 5.04
C ILE A 205 6.32 9.66 4.03
N LYS A 206 5.46 10.60 4.42
CA LYS A 206 5.01 11.72 3.57
C LYS A 206 6.14 12.63 3.10
N SER A 207 7.20 12.76 3.90
CA SER A 207 8.37 13.57 3.54
C SER A 207 9.35 12.86 2.59
N ARG A 208 9.15 11.56 2.32
CA ARG A 208 10.04 10.78 1.45
C ARG A 208 9.66 10.96 -0.02
N THR A 209 10.68 10.93 -0.87
CA THR A 209 10.50 10.92 -2.34
C THR A 209 10.53 9.51 -2.92
N ALA A 210 10.98 8.53 -2.14
CA ALA A 210 11.08 7.13 -2.52
C ALA A 210 10.18 6.22 -1.67
N PRO A 211 9.70 5.11 -2.25
CA PRO A 211 8.65 4.30 -1.65
C PRO A 211 9.14 3.49 -0.44
N VAL A 212 8.22 3.22 0.49
CA VAL A 212 8.39 2.31 1.63
C VAL A 212 7.50 1.10 1.43
N HIS A 213 8.09 -0.10 1.47
CA HIS A 213 7.37 -1.36 1.38
C HIS A 213 7.38 -2.05 2.74
N PHE A 214 6.26 -2.65 3.12
CA PHE A 214 6.17 -3.47 4.32
C PHE A 214 6.06 -4.94 3.93
N SER A 215 6.89 -5.78 4.54
CA SER A 215 6.91 -7.22 4.34
C SER A 215 6.66 -7.92 5.67
N HIS A 216 5.62 -8.74 5.74
CA HIS A 216 5.39 -9.59 6.89
C HIS A 216 6.33 -10.81 6.83
N ILE A 217 7.02 -11.07 7.92
CA ILE A 217 7.87 -12.26 8.09
C ILE A 217 7.28 -13.15 9.19
N LYS A 218 7.49 -14.47 9.06
CA LYS A 218 7.00 -15.46 10.02
C LYS A 218 7.92 -15.59 11.23
#